data_AF-A0A950DWR8-F1
#
_entry.id   AF-A0A950DWR8-F1
#
_cell.length_a   1.000
_cell.length_b   1.000
_cell.length_c   1.000
_cell.angle_alpha   90.00
_cell.angle_beta   90.00
_cell.angle_gamma   90.00
#
_symmetry.space_group_name_H-M   'P 1'
#
loop_
_entity.id
_entity.type
_entity.pdbx_description
1 polymer ?
#
loop_
_entity_poly.entity_id
_entity_poly.type
_entity_poly.pdbx_seq_one_letter_code
_entity_poly.pdbx_strand_id
1 'polypeptide(L)'
;MSADPSRIEDDRVHLLADGSRIPQVGLGVWQVRNGRACVDAVRWALELGYRHIDTAQAYGNEESVGQGLRESGVPRDEVFITTKFFPRRRDPVAEIERSLQRLGV
;
A
#
# COMPACT_ATOMS: atom_id res chain seq x y z
N MET A 1 -19.13 -30.22 16.42
CA MET A 1 -17.96 -29.98 15.55
C MET A 1 -17.13 -28.91 16.22
N SER A 2 -16.06 -29.33 16.92
CA SER A 2 -15.14 -28.42 17.59
C SER A 2 -14.21 -27.83 16.54
N ALA A 3 -14.22 -26.51 16.37
CA ALA A 3 -13.18 -25.85 15.61
C ALA A 3 -11.84 -26.05 16.35
N ASP A 4 -10.80 -26.40 15.61
CA ASP A 4 -9.44 -26.54 16.12
C ASP A 4 -8.87 -25.13 16.39
N PRO A 5 -8.55 -24.76 17.63
CA PRO A 5 -8.06 -23.43 17.98
C PRO A 5 -6.66 -23.14 17.42
N SER A 6 -5.97 -24.12 16.83
CA SER A 6 -4.71 -23.92 16.12
C SER A 6 -4.88 -23.40 14.68
N ARG A 7 -6.12 -23.27 14.20
CA ARG A 7 -6.45 -22.92 12.81
C ARG A 7 -7.10 -21.54 12.65
N ILE A 8 -6.87 -20.62 13.58
CA ILE A 8 -7.03 -19.19 13.26
C ILE A 8 -5.73 -18.76 12.58
N GLU A 9 -5.53 -19.23 11.34
CA GLU A 9 -4.69 -18.47 10.42
C GLU A 9 -5.28 -17.06 10.34
N ASP A 10 -4.46 -16.01 10.31
CA ASP A 10 -4.97 -14.65 10.23
C ASP A 10 -5.78 -14.48 8.94
N ASP A 11 -7.10 -14.71 9.00
CA ASP A 11 -8.05 -14.67 7.87
C ASP A 11 -8.05 -13.31 7.14
N ARG A 12 -7.35 -12.31 7.71
CA ARG A 12 -7.17 -10.96 7.15
C ARG A 12 -6.10 -10.89 6.05
N VAL A 13 -5.35 -11.96 5.79
CA VAL A 13 -4.37 -12.04 4.69
C VAL A 13 -4.67 -13.16 3.71
N HIS A 14 -4.43 -12.92 2.44
CA HIS A 14 -4.56 -13.89 1.36
C HIS A 14 -3.17 -14.36 0.91
N LEU A 15 -3.00 -15.67 0.72
CA LEU A 15 -1.79 -16.27 0.17
C LEU A 15 -1.86 -16.22 -1.37
N LEU A 16 -0.90 -15.51 -1.98
CA LEU A 16 -0.77 -15.42 -3.43
C LEU A 16 -0.07 -16.66 -3.99
N ALA A 17 -0.20 -16.86 -5.30
CA ALA A 17 0.35 -18.04 -6.00
C ALA A 17 1.88 -18.14 -5.91
N ASP A 18 2.58 -17.03 -5.66
CA ASP A 18 4.02 -16.97 -5.44
C ASP A 18 4.44 -17.19 -3.98
N GLY A 19 3.48 -17.47 -3.09
CA GLY A 19 3.70 -17.67 -1.65
C GLY A 19 3.75 -16.38 -0.83
N SER A 20 3.67 -15.20 -1.46
CA SER A 20 3.56 -13.94 -0.73
C SER A 20 2.19 -13.77 -0.08
N ARG A 21 2.11 -12.99 1.01
CA ARG A 21 0.87 -12.75 1.75
C ARG A 21 0.45 -11.29 1.56
N ILE A 22 -0.80 -11.06 1.16
CA ILE A 22 -1.37 -9.73 0.95
C ILE A 22 -2.56 -9.50 1.88
N PRO A 23 -2.67 -8.34 2.58
CA PRO A 23 -3.88 -8.03 3.35
C PRO A 23 -5.11 -7.93 2.43
N GLN A 24 -6.19 -8.59 2.82
CA GLN A 24 -7.42 -8.68 2.03
C GLN A 24 -8.13 -7.33 1.88
N VAL A 25 -7.94 -6.43 2.85
CA VAL A 25 -8.54 -5.09 2.86
C VAL A 25 -7.42 -4.05 2.75
N GLY A 26 -7.58 -3.11 1.81
CA GLY A 26 -6.64 -2.02 1.58
C GLY A 26 -7.33 -0.69 1.28
N LEU A 27 -6.60 0.41 1.46
CA LEU A 27 -7.04 1.75 1.09
C LEU A 27 -6.54 2.08 -0.32
N GLY A 28 -7.47 2.35 -1.25
CA GLY A 28 -7.15 2.95 -2.55
C GLY A 28 -7.19 4.48 -2.49
N VAL A 29 -6.18 5.15 -3.06
CA VAL A 29 -6.08 6.63 -3.06
C VAL A 29 -6.36 7.28 -4.42
N TRP A 30 -7.14 6.62 -5.28
CA TRP A 30 -7.55 7.20 -6.57
C TRP A 30 -8.37 8.49 -6.37
N GLN A 31 -8.10 9.50 -7.20
CA GLN A 31 -8.70 10.86 -7.17
C GLN A 31 -8.41 11.71 -5.92
N VAL A 32 -7.73 11.17 -4.90
CA VAL A 32 -7.20 12.00 -3.81
C VAL A 32 -5.99 12.78 -4.36
N ARG A 33 -6.09 14.10 -4.43
CA ARG A 33 -5.00 14.93 -4.95
C ARG A 33 -3.74 14.79 -4.08
N ASN A 34 -2.56 14.93 -4.71
CA ASN A 34 -1.31 15.09 -3.97
C ASN A 34 -1.44 16.26 -2.98
N GLY A 35 -0.95 16.08 -1.77
CA GLY A 35 -1.02 17.03 -0.67
C GLY A 35 -1.61 16.42 0.60
N ARG A 36 -1.89 17.29 1.57
CA ARG A 36 -2.25 16.92 2.95
C ARG A 36 -3.41 15.93 3.06
N ALA A 37 -4.42 16.03 2.20
CA ALA A 37 -5.57 15.11 2.22
C ALA A 37 -5.17 13.65 1.93
N CYS A 38 -4.22 13.43 1.01
CA CYS A 38 -3.71 12.09 0.72
C CYS A 38 -2.82 11.57 1.86
N VAL A 39 -1.97 12.44 2.41
CA VAL A 39 -1.13 12.12 3.59
C VAL A 39 -1.99 11.67 4.76
N ASP A 40 -3.01 12.45 5.13
CA ASP A 40 -3.90 12.15 6.24
C ASP A 40 -4.73 10.88 5.98
N ALA A 41 -5.22 10.66 4.75
CA ALA A 41 -5.96 9.45 4.41
C ALA A 41 -5.11 8.18 4.63
N VAL A 42 -3.86 8.17 4.16
CA VAL A 42 -2.94 7.05 4.36
C VAL A 42 -2.59 6.89 5.84
N ARG A 43 -2.24 7.97 6.54
CA ARG A 43 -1.91 7.94 7.97
C ARG A 43 -3.06 7.38 8.81
N TRP A 44 -4.27 7.91 8.62
CA TRP A 44 -5.47 7.45 9.35
C TRP A 44 -5.80 6.00 9.07
N ALA A 45 -5.68 5.53 7.83
CA ALA A 45 -5.92 4.12 7.53
C ALA A 45 -4.96 3.21 8.30
N LEU A 46 -3.66 3.56 8.34
CA LEU A 46 -2.66 2.80 9.07
C LEU A 46 -2.89 2.84 10.60
N GLU A 47 -3.29 4.00 11.15
CA GLU A 47 -3.71 4.16 12.55
C GLU A 47 -4.94 3.31 12.90
N LEU A 48 -5.88 3.15 11.96
CA LEU A 48 -7.08 2.32 12.11
C LEU A 48 -6.83 0.82 11.88
N GLY A 49 -5.59 0.43 11.57
CA GLY A 49 -5.19 -0.98 11.43
C GLY A 49 -5.16 -1.51 10.00
N TYR A 50 -5.34 -0.67 8.98
CA TYR A 50 -5.04 -1.09 7.61
C TYR A 50 -3.55 -1.42 7.49
N ARG A 51 -3.23 -2.39 6.62
CA ARG A 51 -1.86 -2.79 6.29
C ARG A 51 -1.62 -2.91 4.79
N HIS A 52 -2.55 -2.44 3.96
CA HIS A 52 -2.43 -2.42 2.51
C HIS A 52 -2.85 -1.04 1.97
N ILE A 53 -1.93 -0.38 1.25
CA ILE A 53 -2.16 0.90 0.57
C ILE A 53 -1.98 0.72 -0.94
N ASP A 54 -2.96 1.15 -1.72
CA ASP A 54 -2.96 1.08 -3.18
C ASP A 54 -2.95 2.48 -3.81
N THR A 55 -1.94 2.75 -4.63
CA THR A 55 -1.78 3.95 -5.45
C THR A 55 -1.41 3.60 -6.89
N ALA A 56 -1.08 4.58 -7.72
CA ALA A 56 -0.53 4.39 -9.05
C ALA A 56 0.21 5.64 -9.52
N GLN A 57 1.16 5.47 -10.45
CA GLN A 57 1.82 6.59 -11.14
C GLN A 57 0.83 7.56 -11.77
N ALA A 58 -0.28 7.05 -12.31
CA ALA A 58 -1.33 7.85 -12.94
C ALA A 58 -2.09 8.74 -11.94
N TYR A 59 -2.04 8.45 -10.64
CA TYR A 59 -2.79 9.19 -9.62
C TYR A 59 -2.03 10.46 -9.20
N GLY A 60 -0.72 10.51 -9.47
CA GLY A 60 0.12 11.66 -9.22
C GLY A 60 0.30 12.01 -7.75
N ASN A 61 0.05 11.07 -6.83
CA ASN A 61 0.04 11.30 -5.39
C ASN A 61 0.98 10.36 -4.60
N GLU A 62 1.89 9.66 -5.28
CA GLU A 62 2.87 8.73 -4.67
C GLU A 62 3.72 9.41 -3.58
N GLU A 63 4.09 10.68 -3.76
CA GLU A 63 4.84 11.46 -2.76
C GLU A 63 4.05 11.61 -1.44
N SER A 64 2.76 11.90 -1.53
CA SER A 64 1.88 11.99 -0.36
C SER A 64 1.65 10.64 0.30
N VAL A 65 1.57 9.56 -0.48
CA VAL A 65 1.51 8.20 0.07
C VAL A 65 2.78 7.91 0.86
N GLY A 66 3.94 8.20 0.28
CA GLY A 66 5.24 8.09 0.95
C GLY A 66 5.29 8.86 2.28
N GLN A 67 4.81 10.10 2.28
CA GLN A 67 4.75 10.92 3.48
C GLN A 67 3.78 10.34 4.52
N GLY A 68 2.58 9.91 4.12
CA GLY A 68 1.60 9.29 5.02
C GLY A 68 2.11 8.00 5.68
N LEU A 69 2.88 7.19 4.94
CA LEU A 69 3.55 6.01 5.49
C LEU A 69 4.52 6.40 6.61
N ARG A 70 5.39 7.38 6.37
CA ARG A 70 6.37 7.85 7.38
C ARG A 70 5.67 8.48 8.60
N GLU A 71 4.66 9.33 8.36
CA GLU A 71 3.94 10.01 9.44
C GLU A 71 3.07 9.07 10.29
N SER A 72 2.68 7.90 9.77
CA SER A 72 1.94 6.90 10.54
C SER A 72 2.73 6.27 11.67
N GLY A 73 4.06 6.27 11.58
CA GLY A 73 4.93 5.55 12.52
C GLY A 73 4.84 4.02 12.46
N VAL A 74 4.02 3.44 11.57
CA VAL A 74 3.94 1.98 11.38
C VAL A 74 5.22 1.50 10.68
N PRO A 75 5.88 0.43 11.17
CA PRO A 75 7.05 -0.14 10.51
C PRO A 75 6.79 -0.47 9.04
N ARG A 76 7.74 -0.13 8.16
CA ARG A 76 7.56 -0.28 6.71
C ARG A 76 7.31 -1.74 6.31
N ASP A 77 7.94 -2.69 6.97
CA ASP A 77 7.80 -4.13 6.73
C ASP A 77 6.44 -4.70 7.15
N GLU A 78 5.63 -3.97 7.91
CA GLU A 78 4.23 -4.33 8.19
C GLU A 78 3.26 -3.88 7.09
N VAL A 79 3.66 -3.01 6.16
CA VAL A 79 2.76 -2.41 5.17
C VAL A 79 2.97 -2.99 3.77
N PHE A 80 1.91 -3.52 3.18
CA PHE A 80 1.87 -3.87 1.77
C PHE A 80 1.53 -2.63 0.94
N ILE A 81 2.38 -2.28 -0.04
CA ILE A 81 2.16 -1.11 -0.90
C ILE A 81 2.07 -1.58 -2.34
N THR A 82 1.00 -1.18 -3.01
CA THR A 82 0.80 -1.41 -4.45
C THR A 82 0.89 -0.08 -5.18
N THR A 83 1.75 0.00 -6.21
CA THR A 83 1.70 1.04 -7.24
C THR A 83 1.64 0.40 -8.62
N LYS A 84 1.30 1.19 -9.64
CA LYS A 84 0.98 0.70 -10.99
C LYS A 84 1.76 1.51 -12.02
N PHE A 85 2.41 0.80 -12.94
CA PHE A 85 3.06 1.39 -14.10
C PHE A 85 2.04 2.11 -14.98
N PHE A 86 2.35 3.35 -15.39
CA PHE A 86 1.48 4.11 -16.27
C PHE A 86 1.75 3.73 -17.74
N PRO A 87 0.78 3.14 -18.47
CA PRO A 87 1.03 2.56 -19.80
C PRO A 87 1.50 3.55 -20.89
N ARG A 88 1.43 4.87 -20.64
CA ARG A 88 1.99 5.88 -21.56
C ARG A 88 3.50 6.05 -21.42
N ARG A 89 4.11 5.46 -20.39
CA ARG A 89 5.56 5.41 -20.20
C ARG A 89 6.13 4.22 -20.96
N ARG A 90 7.42 4.27 -21.28
CA ARG A 90 8.09 3.26 -22.13
C ARG A 90 9.08 2.39 -21.38
N ASP A 91 9.69 2.92 -20.33
CA ASP A 91 10.75 2.26 -19.58
C ASP A 91 10.23 1.83 -18.20
N PRO A 92 9.83 0.56 -18.02
CA PRO A 92 9.30 0.09 -16.74
C PRO A 92 10.33 0.11 -15.62
N VAL A 93 11.62 -0.07 -15.92
CA VAL A 93 12.70 -0.07 -14.92
C VAL A 93 12.91 1.34 -14.39
N ALA A 94 13.06 2.32 -15.28
CA ALA A 94 13.21 3.71 -14.85
C ALA A 94 11.94 4.26 -14.17
N GLU A 95 10.75 3.79 -14.55
CA GLU A 95 9.50 4.20 -13.90
C GLU A 95 9.31 3.55 -12.53
N ILE A 96 9.70 2.29 -12.30
CA ILE A 96 9.64 1.71 -10.95
C ILE A 96 10.63 2.41 -10.02
N GLU A 97 11.83 2.75 -10.49
CA GLU A 97 12.78 3.56 -9.70
C GLU A 97 12.20 4.92 -9.30
N ARG A 98 11.50 5.60 -10.21
CA ARG A 98 10.80 6.86 -9.90
C ARG A 98 9.70 6.68 -8.87
N SER A 99 8.91 5.61 -8.97
CA SER A 99 7.88 5.30 -7.98
C SER A 99 8.49 5.01 -6.60
N LEU A 100 9.56 4.21 -6.54
CA LEU A 100 10.29 3.91 -5.30
C LEU A 100 10.82 5.19 -4.65
N GLN A 101 11.41 6.10 -5.44
CA GLN A 101 11.88 7.40 -4.97
C GLN A 101 10.74 8.27 -4.41
N ARG A 102 9.61 8.38 -5.12
CA ARG A 102 8.46 9.18 -4.66
C ARG A 102 7.84 8.61 -3.38
N LEU A 103 7.68 7.30 -3.32
CA LEU A 103 7.15 6.60 -2.13
C LEU A 103 8.17 6.65 -0.97
N GLY A 104 9.46 6.72 -1.28
CA GLY A 104 10.55 6.63 -0.30
C GLY A 104 10.62 5.24 0.33
N VAL A 105 10.55 4.19 -0.51
CA VAL A 105 10.59 2.77 -0.11
C VAL A 105 11.63 1.98 -0.91
#